data_AF-A0A8J3UZ70-F1
#
_entry.id   AF-A0A8J3UZ70-F1
#
_cell.length_a   1.000
_cell.length_b   1.000
_cell.length_c   1.000
_cell.angle_alpha   90.00
_cell.angle_beta   90.00
_cell.angle_gamma   90.00
#
_symmetry.space_group_name_H-M   'P 1'
#
loop_
_entity.id
_entity.type
_entity.pdbx_description
1 polymer ?
#
loop_
_entity_poly.entity_id
_entity_poly.type
_entity_poly.pdbx_seq_one_letter_code
_entity_poly.pdbx_strand_id
1 'polypeptide(L)'
;MIFFVYRAHYEGPLSKRVRRLPDATVLSWFRRGWAEVVTGQTQDVGTWLGAELGGDVYGLHTIFDRAREHGLAAPESWQELRDLLQEHLYFEGELRVDAHSVRVLTDDDEVMLPYFFFDDTRTGEVAYLLHDWPLPSDAAEVPGAGATHAVLLTFYDGDSICQEPPFTFPDVRLPGLAAHLRTTTDDLKRWPVELLELRALVAPEDDDLGPALERRNLWPSFDGGPAELYGEHDEAHRFALAQLVGPGVFSGRDPGRTLMRSDEHLAQLSIHLSGFFGHQQWFLFDDMWIARHEDLARSLLRYATVWDPFE
;
A
#
# COMPACT_ATOMS: atom_id res chain seq x y z
N MET A 1 17.17 0.64 17.32
CA MET A 1 16.45 1.79 16.73
C MET A 1 15.04 1.32 16.43
N ILE A 2 14.04 2.21 16.41
CA ILE A 2 12.68 1.81 16.03
C ILE A 2 12.20 2.54 14.76
N PHE A 3 11.27 1.90 14.08
CA PHE A 3 10.54 2.43 12.95
C PHE A 3 9.08 2.63 13.34
N PHE A 4 8.51 3.74 12.87
CA PHE A 4 7.08 3.96 12.80
C PHE A 4 6.67 3.94 11.33
N VAL A 5 5.60 3.22 11.02
CA VAL A 5 4.99 3.26 9.69
C VAL A 5 3.49 3.46 9.83
N TYR A 6 2.95 4.45 9.13
CA TYR A 6 1.52 4.65 8.94
C TYR A 6 1.15 4.26 7.52
N ARG A 7 0.34 3.22 7.33
CA ARG A 7 -0.19 2.81 6.03
C ARG A 7 -1.53 3.52 5.83
N ALA A 8 -1.54 4.52 4.96
CA ALA A 8 -2.67 5.38 4.72
C ALA A 8 -2.63 5.92 3.28
N HIS A 9 -3.75 5.89 2.57
CA HIS A 9 -3.84 6.34 1.18
C HIS A 9 -3.48 7.82 1.00
N TYR A 10 -3.62 8.59 2.07
CA TYR A 10 -3.24 9.99 2.19
C TYR A 10 -1.73 10.26 2.12
N GLU A 11 -0.90 9.22 2.29
CA GLU A 11 0.54 9.35 2.51
C GLU A 11 1.37 9.04 1.26
N GLY A 12 1.56 10.06 0.41
CA GLY A 12 2.52 10.02 -0.68
C GLY A 12 2.34 8.88 -1.69
N PRO A 13 3.33 8.64 -2.57
CA PRO A 13 3.15 7.74 -3.71
C PRO A 13 2.97 6.25 -3.36
N LEU A 14 3.43 5.82 -2.18
CA LEU A 14 3.32 4.43 -1.73
C LEU A 14 2.28 4.24 -0.61
N SER A 15 1.42 5.24 -0.40
CA SER A 15 0.35 5.23 0.61
C SER A 15 0.87 4.84 2.00
N LYS A 16 2.04 5.37 2.36
CA LYS A 16 2.65 5.16 3.67
C LYS A 16 3.59 6.27 4.07
N ARG A 17 3.61 6.56 5.38
CA ARG A 17 4.57 7.45 6.03
C ARG A 17 5.50 6.63 6.91
N VAL A 18 6.81 6.75 6.69
CA VAL A 18 7.84 6.02 7.45
C VAL A 18 8.66 7.01 8.27
N ARG A 19 8.88 6.71 9.56
CA ARG A 19 9.77 7.48 10.44
C ARG A 19 10.73 6.56 11.17
N ARG A 20 12.00 6.96 11.22
CA ARG A 20 12.97 6.40 12.15
C ARG A 20 12.91 7.19 13.44
N LEU A 21 12.79 6.52 14.57
CA LEU A 21 12.72 7.14 15.89
C LEU A 21 13.96 6.72 16.69
N PRO A 22 14.48 7.63 17.53
CA PRO A 22 15.79 7.45 18.18
C PRO A 22 15.77 6.42 19.32
N ASP A 23 14.60 6.03 19.79
CA ASP A 23 14.42 5.15 20.93
C ASP A 23 14.97 3.74 20.67
N ALA A 24 15.42 3.09 21.75
CA ALA A 24 16.00 1.76 21.68
C ALA A 24 14.94 0.67 21.48
N THR A 25 13.75 0.87 22.04
CA THR A 25 12.63 -0.09 22.01
C THR A 25 11.30 0.65 21.83
N VAL A 26 10.27 -0.06 21.39
CA VAL A 26 8.91 0.49 21.27
C VAL A 26 8.39 0.96 22.63
N LEU A 27 8.62 0.17 23.69
CA LEU A 27 8.26 0.54 25.06
C LEU A 27 8.94 1.85 25.49
N SER A 28 10.23 2.04 25.16
CA SER A 28 10.95 3.26 25.48
C SER A 28 10.31 4.50 24.82
N TRP A 29 9.83 4.38 23.58
CA TRP A 29 9.14 5.48 22.90
C TRP A 29 7.83 5.85 23.59
N PHE A 30 7.00 4.88 23.95
CA PHE A 30 5.76 5.14 24.69
C PHE A 30 6.04 5.77 26.06
N ARG A 31 7.03 5.26 26.81
CA ARG A 31 7.43 5.86 28.11
C ARG A 31 7.91 7.29 27.97
N ARG A 32 8.64 7.62 26.89
CA ARG A 32 9.03 9.00 26.57
C ARG A 32 7.81 9.87 26.29
N GLY A 33 6.83 9.38 25.51
CA GLY A 33 5.56 10.07 25.31
C GLY A 33 4.83 10.36 26.63
N TRP A 34 4.77 9.39 27.53
CA TRP A 34 4.23 9.60 28.88
C TRP A 34 4.96 10.74 29.62
N ALA A 35 6.30 10.72 29.60
CA ALA A 35 7.09 11.74 30.27
C ALA A 35 6.81 13.15 29.73
N GLU A 36 6.72 13.29 28.40
CA GLU A 36 6.54 14.57 27.72
C GLU A 36 5.12 15.13 27.86
N VAL A 37 4.10 14.35 27.50
CA VAL A 37 2.72 14.87 27.33
C VAL A 37 1.74 14.46 28.41
N VAL A 38 2.04 13.42 29.20
CA VAL A 38 1.18 13.00 30.32
C VAL A 38 1.65 13.65 31.63
N THR A 39 2.92 13.46 32.01
CA THR A 39 3.45 13.98 33.28
C THR A 39 4.05 15.36 33.15
N GLY A 40 4.81 15.62 32.08
CA GLY A 40 5.49 16.90 31.85
C GLY A 40 4.53 18.01 31.44
N GLN A 41 3.46 17.64 30.73
CA GLN A 41 2.47 18.56 30.14
C GLN A 41 3.13 19.74 29.43
N THR A 42 4.30 19.49 28.82
CA THR A 42 5.13 20.53 28.22
C THR A 42 4.54 21.04 26.90
N GLN A 43 3.66 20.25 26.29
CA GLN A 43 2.98 20.52 25.03
C GLN A 43 1.69 19.70 24.91
N ASP A 44 0.87 20.09 23.93
CA ASP A 44 -0.32 19.35 23.52
C ASP A 44 0.04 17.99 22.88
N VAL A 45 -0.79 16.96 23.12
CA VAL A 45 -0.55 15.58 22.66
C VAL A 45 -0.48 15.50 21.13
N GLY A 46 -1.43 16.11 20.44
CA GLY A 46 -1.48 16.11 18.98
C GLY A 46 -0.29 16.84 18.37
N THR A 47 0.11 17.96 18.97
CA THR A 47 1.30 18.72 18.56
C THR A 47 2.58 17.87 18.69
N TRP A 48 2.75 17.15 19.81
CA TRP A 48 3.90 16.27 20.02
C TRP A 48 3.94 15.12 19.00
N LEU A 49 2.82 14.41 18.83
CA LEU A 49 2.71 13.32 17.87
C LEU A 49 2.97 13.79 16.44
N GLY A 50 2.43 14.95 16.06
CA GLY A 50 2.66 15.55 14.75
C GLY A 50 4.15 15.81 14.48
N ALA A 51 4.88 16.33 15.48
CA ALA A 51 6.33 16.55 15.36
C ALA A 51 7.13 15.24 15.28
N GLU A 52 6.81 14.28 16.15
CA GLU A 52 7.52 12.99 16.23
C GLU A 52 7.28 12.11 15.00
N LEU A 53 6.01 11.99 14.58
CA LEU A 53 5.56 11.02 13.58
C LEU A 53 5.36 11.65 12.19
N GLY A 54 5.47 12.98 12.10
CA GLY A 54 5.39 13.72 10.83
C GLY A 54 3.98 13.98 10.33
N GLY A 55 2.99 13.96 11.24
CA GLY A 55 1.59 14.21 10.94
C GLY A 55 0.69 13.52 11.95
N ASP A 56 -0.62 13.70 11.77
CA ASP A 56 -1.63 13.05 12.60
C ASP A 56 -1.68 11.54 12.35
N VAL A 57 -2.03 10.78 13.37
CA VAL A 57 -2.19 9.31 13.32
C VAL A 57 -3.50 9.01 14.02
N TYR A 58 -4.46 8.52 13.24
CA TYR A 58 -5.83 8.37 13.73
C TYR A 58 -5.89 7.46 14.97
N GLY A 59 -6.64 7.91 15.96
CA GLY A 59 -6.79 7.23 17.25
C GLY A 59 -5.58 7.27 18.20
N LEU A 60 -4.34 7.44 17.72
CA LEU A 60 -3.13 7.28 18.55
C LEU A 60 -3.01 8.30 19.69
N HIS A 61 -3.58 9.49 19.57
CA HIS A 61 -3.55 10.49 20.65
C HIS A 61 -4.31 10.03 21.90
N THR A 62 -5.34 9.18 21.73
CA THR A 62 -6.28 8.81 22.80
C THR A 62 -5.61 8.09 23.98
N ILE A 63 -4.58 7.26 23.75
CA ILE A 63 -3.86 6.59 24.85
C ILE A 63 -3.20 7.62 25.78
N PHE A 64 -2.60 8.67 25.23
CA PHE A 64 -1.94 9.71 26.03
C PHE A 64 -2.96 10.64 26.70
N ASP A 65 -4.05 10.98 26.00
CA ASP A 65 -5.12 11.78 26.59
C ASP A 65 -5.79 11.05 27.76
N ARG A 66 -6.14 9.78 27.60
CA ARG A 66 -6.69 8.93 28.67
C ARG A 66 -5.71 8.76 29.82
N ALA A 67 -4.43 8.57 29.53
CA ALA A 67 -3.40 8.51 30.56
C ALA A 67 -3.33 9.79 31.39
N ARG A 68 -3.46 10.96 30.75
CA ARG A 68 -3.49 12.26 31.40
C ARG A 68 -4.78 12.48 32.21
N GLU A 69 -5.93 12.18 31.62
CA GLU A 69 -7.24 12.32 32.25
C GLU A 69 -7.40 11.45 33.50
N HIS A 70 -6.89 10.22 33.45
CA HIS A 70 -7.06 9.23 34.51
C HIS A 70 -5.83 9.07 35.41
N GLY A 71 -4.74 9.80 35.14
CA GLY A 71 -3.51 9.72 35.92
C GLY A 71 -2.84 8.34 35.84
N LEU A 72 -2.86 7.72 34.66
CA LEU A 72 -2.30 6.38 34.45
C LEU A 72 -0.76 6.43 34.49
N ALA A 73 -0.16 5.46 35.20
CA ALA A 73 1.28 5.31 35.22
C ALA A 73 1.81 4.90 33.84
N ALA A 74 3.05 5.28 33.54
CA ALA A 74 3.74 4.79 32.34
C ALA A 74 3.96 3.27 32.46
N PRO A 75 3.83 2.51 31.36
CA PRO A 75 4.06 1.07 31.40
C PRO A 75 5.53 0.73 31.71
N GLU A 76 5.76 -0.25 32.57
CA GLU A 76 7.08 -0.77 32.91
C GLU A 76 7.50 -1.97 32.04
N SER A 77 6.53 -2.63 31.40
CA SER A 77 6.73 -3.79 30.54
C SER A 77 5.91 -3.71 29.25
N TRP A 78 6.25 -4.51 28.24
CA TRP A 78 5.45 -4.57 27.01
C TRP A 78 4.06 -5.16 27.27
N GLN A 79 3.91 -6.03 28.27
CA GLN A 79 2.62 -6.56 28.70
C GLN A 79 1.73 -5.46 29.29
N GLU A 80 2.29 -4.62 30.16
CA GLU A 80 1.57 -3.46 30.70
C GLU A 80 1.22 -2.46 29.60
N LEU A 81 2.13 -2.23 28.64
CA LEU A 81 1.84 -1.40 27.47
C LEU A 81 0.67 -1.96 26.67
N ARG A 82 0.67 -3.28 26.39
CA ARG A 82 -0.44 -3.94 25.71
C ARG A 82 -1.75 -3.74 26.47
N ASP A 83 -1.75 -3.98 27.77
CA ASP A 83 -2.96 -3.91 28.58
C ASP A 83 -3.50 -2.46 28.61
N LEU A 84 -2.63 -1.45 28.72
CA LEU A 84 -3.02 -0.03 28.62
C LEU A 84 -3.56 0.34 27.24
N LEU A 85 -2.91 -0.09 26.16
CA LEU A 85 -3.39 0.17 24.80
C LEU A 85 -4.75 -0.51 24.58
N GLN A 86 -4.92 -1.74 25.01
CA GLN A 86 -6.17 -2.48 24.86
C GLN A 86 -7.35 -1.81 25.59
N GLU A 87 -7.09 -1.15 26.72
CA GLU A 87 -8.13 -0.49 27.52
C GLU A 87 -8.41 0.97 27.08
N HIS A 88 -7.39 1.68 26.61
CA HIS A 88 -7.46 3.14 26.46
C HIS A 88 -7.13 3.69 25.08
N LEU A 89 -6.55 2.88 24.18
CA LEU A 89 -6.35 3.28 22.79
C LEU A 89 -7.66 3.15 22.02
N TYR A 90 -7.98 4.18 21.24
CA TYR A 90 -8.99 4.09 20.21
C TYR A 90 -8.45 3.38 18.98
N PHE A 91 -9.12 2.30 18.59
CA PHE A 91 -8.94 1.59 17.33
C PHE A 91 -10.23 0.82 17.01
N GLU A 92 -10.50 0.58 15.73
CA GLU A 92 -11.73 -0.10 15.29
C GLU A 92 -11.52 -1.59 14.97
N GLY A 93 -10.29 -1.96 14.59
CA GLY A 93 -9.95 -3.31 14.16
C GLY A 93 -9.22 -4.11 15.24
N GLU A 94 -7.97 -4.46 14.93
CA GLU A 94 -7.15 -5.35 15.72
C GLU A 94 -5.95 -4.63 16.34
N LEU A 95 -5.62 -4.98 17.59
CA LEU A 95 -4.41 -4.54 18.29
C LEU A 95 -3.52 -5.76 18.57
N ARG A 96 -2.29 -5.72 18.06
CA ARG A 96 -1.25 -6.73 18.36
C ARG A 96 -0.05 -6.06 18.99
N VAL A 97 0.38 -6.56 20.15
CA VAL A 97 1.52 -6.03 20.90
C VAL A 97 2.40 -7.17 21.38
N ASP A 98 3.70 -7.04 21.14
CA ASP A 98 4.74 -7.91 21.66
C ASP A 98 5.97 -7.08 22.11
N ALA A 99 7.06 -7.74 22.48
CA ALA A 99 8.26 -7.06 22.96
C ALA A 99 8.94 -6.16 21.91
N HIS A 100 8.70 -6.44 20.63
CA HIS A 100 9.38 -5.83 19.48
C HIS A 100 8.46 -4.96 18.63
N SER A 101 7.13 -5.05 18.81
CA SER A 101 6.18 -4.28 18.01
C SER A 101 4.87 -3.92 18.70
N VAL A 102 4.29 -2.80 18.26
CA VAL A 102 2.87 -2.42 18.45
C VAL A 102 2.29 -2.24 17.05
N ARG A 103 1.20 -2.95 16.75
CA ARG A 103 0.56 -3.01 15.44
C ARG A 103 -0.92 -2.79 15.64
N VAL A 104 -1.46 -1.79 14.97
CA VAL A 104 -2.85 -1.36 15.16
C VAL A 104 -3.51 -1.29 13.81
N LEU A 105 -4.67 -1.93 13.69
CA LEU A 105 -5.60 -1.76 12.59
C LEU A 105 -6.76 -0.90 13.09
N THR A 106 -6.99 0.22 12.40
CA THR A 106 -8.10 1.15 12.61
C THR A 106 -8.56 1.64 11.24
N ASP A 107 -9.67 2.35 11.17
CA ASP A 107 -10.13 3.12 10.01
C ASP A 107 -10.49 4.55 10.46
N ASP A 108 -10.81 5.43 9.51
CA ASP A 108 -11.34 6.79 9.75
C ASP A 108 -12.77 6.97 9.20
N ASP A 109 -13.59 5.92 9.27
CA ASP A 109 -14.88 5.79 8.59
C ASP A 109 -14.82 5.70 7.05
N GLU A 110 -13.73 6.12 6.40
CA GLU A 110 -13.59 6.12 4.93
C GLU A 110 -12.67 5.00 4.44
N VAL A 111 -11.51 4.80 5.09
CA VAL A 111 -10.52 3.79 4.73
C VAL A 111 -9.82 3.19 5.95
N MET A 112 -9.26 2.01 5.81
CA MET A 112 -8.36 1.44 6.82
C MET A 112 -6.99 2.14 6.85
N LEU A 113 -6.49 2.35 8.06
CA LEU A 113 -5.32 3.17 8.40
C LEU A 113 -4.38 2.47 9.40
N PRO A 114 -3.87 1.25 9.12
CA PRO A 114 -3.03 0.57 10.07
C PRO A 114 -1.71 1.29 10.30
N TYR A 115 -1.22 1.22 11.52
CA TYR A 115 0.09 1.73 11.89
C TYR A 115 0.88 0.75 12.73
N PHE A 116 2.20 0.87 12.61
CA PHE A 116 3.15 -0.07 13.18
C PHE A 116 4.29 0.69 13.85
N PHE A 117 4.61 0.31 15.07
CA PHE A 117 5.88 0.58 15.72
C PHE A 117 6.64 -0.74 15.81
N PHE A 118 7.89 -0.78 15.37
CA PHE A 118 8.71 -1.99 15.48
C PHE A 118 10.20 -1.67 15.52
N ASP A 119 11.01 -2.53 16.12
CA ASP A 119 12.46 -2.35 16.14
C ASP A 119 13.16 -2.87 14.87
N ASP A 120 14.45 -2.53 14.75
CA ASP A 120 15.27 -2.84 13.58
C ASP A 120 15.49 -4.34 13.34
N THR A 121 15.22 -5.21 14.32
CA THR A 121 15.39 -6.66 14.18
C THR A 121 14.41 -7.27 13.18
N ARG A 122 13.32 -6.57 12.87
CA ARG A 122 12.24 -7.05 11.98
C ARG A 122 12.29 -6.49 10.57
N THR A 123 13.31 -5.68 10.24
CA THR A 123 13.39 -4.94 8.98
C THR A 123 13.40 -5.82 7.72
N GLY A 124 13.92 -7.05 7.80
CA GLY A 124 13.93 -8.00 6.68
C GLY A 124 12.53 -8.51 6.28
N GLU A 125 11.59 -8.59 7.22
CA GLU A 125 10.21 -9.03 6.97
C GLU A 125 9.39 -7.96 6.22
N VAL A 126 9.82 -6.70 6.34
CA VAL A 126 9.05 -5.51 5.95
C VAL A 126 9.81 -4.62 4.97
N ALA A 127 10.66 -5.23 4.14
CA ALA A 127 11.47 -4.54 3.14
C ALA A 127 10.64 -3.57 2.27
N TYR A 128 9.45 -3.99 1.78
CA TYR A 128 8.58 -3.10 1.01
C TYR A 128 8.02 -1.97 1.88
N LEU A 129 7.60 -2.26 3.10
CA LEU A 129 7.03 -1.27 4.02
C LEU A 129 8.00 -0.10 4.26
N LEU A 130 9.30 -0.38 4.32
CA LEU A 130 10.37 0.59 4.54
C LEU A 130 10.98 1.18 3.27
N HIS A 131 10.55 0.71 2.09
CA HIS A 131 11.08 1.16 0.80
C HIS A 131 10.41 2.45 0.32
N ASP A 132 11.21 3.34 -0.26
CA ASP A 132 10.77 4.60 -0.88
C ASP A 132 10.58 4.47 -2.39
N TRP A 133 9.72 5.28 -2.98
CA TRP A 133 9.58 5.29 -4.44
C TRP A 133 10.87 5.75 -5.15
N PRO A 134 11.27 5.15 -6.29
CA PRO A 134 10.69 3.96 -6.95
C PRO A 134 11.29 2.64 -6.45
N LEU A 135 10.63 1.52 -6.75
CA LEU A 135 11.25 0.19 -6.63
C LEU A 135 12.47 0.05 -7.58
N PRO A 136 13.51 -0.72 -7.19
CA PRO A 136 14.70 -0.94 -8.01
C PRO A 136 14.38 -1.73 -9.27
N SER A 137 15.09 -1.45 -10.37
CA SER A 137 14.78 -2.00 -11.70
C SER A 137 15.71 -3.10 -12.19
N ASP A 138 16.79 -3.38 -11.47
CA ASP A 138 17.71 -4.45 -11.84
C ASP A 138 17.07 -5.83 -11.64
N ALA A 139 17.45 -6.79 -12.46
CA ALA A 139 16.94 -8.15 -12.45
C ALA A 139 18.10 -9.15 -12.58
N ALA A 140 17.84 -10.41 -12.22
CA ALA A 140 18.79 -11.51 -12.35
C ALA A 140 18.24 -12.54 -13.35
N GLU A 141 19.13 -13.14 -14.14
CA GLU A 141 18.70 -14.18 -15.08
C GLU A 141 18.19 -15.43 -14.34
N VAL A 142 17.02 -15.90 -14.75
CA VAL A 142 16.39 -17.12 -14.26
C VAL A 142 16.04 -18.01 -15.46
N PRO A 143 16.32 -19.32 -15.43
CA PRO A 143 15.93 -20.23 -16.50
C PRO A 143 14.43 -20.54 -16.48
N GLY A 144 13.87 -20.92 -17.63
CA GLY A 144 12.48 -21.38 -17.75
C GLY A 144 11.55 -20.34 -18.39
N ALA A 145 10.24 -20.66 -18.39
CA ALA A 145 9.21 -19.80 -18.96
C ALA A 145 8.90 -18.57 -18.08
N GLY A 146 9.20 -18.67 -16.77
CA GLY A 146 9.00 -17.60 -15.80
C GLY A 146 7.54 -17.40 -15.39
N ALA A 147 7.28 -16.36 -14.63
CA ALA A 147 5.94 -15.95 -14.22
C ALA A 147 5.93 -14.45 -13.92
N THR A 148 4.80 -13.80 -14.16
CA THR A 148 4.57 -12.39 -13.83
C THR A 148 3.56 -12.32 -12.69
N HIS A 149 3.87 -11.53 -11.67
CA HIS A 149 2.99 -11.24 -10.56
C HIS A 149 2.46 -9.82 -10.71
N ALA A 150 1.15 -9.65 -10.51
CA ALA A 150 0.48 -8.37 -10.42
C ALA A 150 0.00 -8.15 -8.98
N VAL A 151 0.49 -7.09 -8.36
CA VAL A 151 0.07 -6.61 -7.04
C VAL A 151 -0.70 -5.32 -7.24
N LEU A 152 -2.00 -5.39 -6.99
CA LEU A 152 -2.96 -4.30 -7.24
C LEU A 152 -3.44 -3.77 -5.89
N LEU A 153 -2.81 -2.70 -5.41
CA LEU A 153 -3.17 -2.03 -4.16
C LEU A 153 -4.23 -0.96 -4.44
N THR A 154 -5.33 -1.40 -5.05
CA THR A 154 -6.53 -0.59 -5.28
C THR A 154 -7.45 -0.77 -4.08
N PHE A 155 -8.07 0.32 -3.66
CA PHE A 155 -9.03 0.32 -2.57
C PHE A 155 -10.40 0.74 -3.07
N TYR A 156 -11.42 0.20 -2.42
CA TYR A 156 -12.82 0.52 -2.64
C TYR A 156 -13.40 1.00 -1.30
N ASP A 157 -14.49 1.76 -1.35
CA ASP A 157 -15.15 2.39 -0.20
C ASP A 157 -15.18 1.47 1.05
N GLY A 158 -14.67 1.96 2.19
CA GLY A 158 -14.63 1.32 3.50
C GLY A 158 -13.61 0.18 3.67
N ASP A 159 -13.40 -0.67 2.66
CA ASP A 159 -12.48 -1.82 2.74
C ASP A 159 -11.27 -1.64 1.82
N SER A 160 -10.21 -1.04 2.36
CA SER A 160 -9.13 -0.46 1.56
C SER A 160 -7.82 -1.26 1.52
N ILE A 161 -7.75 -2.39 2.22
CA ILE A 161 -6.51 -3.15 2.45
C ILE A 161 -6.78 -4.63 2.26
N CYS A 162 -5.92 -5.30 1.49
CA CYS A 162 -6.00 -6.75 1.23
C CYS A 162 -7.27 -7.21 0.50
N GLN A 163 -7.85 -6.32 -0.32
CA GLN A 163 -9.01 -6.62 -1.15
C GLN A 163 -8.75 -7.75 -2.14
N GLU A 164 -7.66 -7.60 -2.90
CA GLU A 164 -7.31 -8.55 -3.96
C GLU A 164 -5.95 -9.19 -3.67
N PRO A 165 -5.87 -10.52 -3.60
CA PRO A 165 -4.58 -11.19 -3.49
C PRO A 165 -3.75 -10.96 -4.76
N PRO A 166 -2.41 -11.05 -4.68
CA PRO A 166 -1.56 -10.99 -5.86
C PRO A 166 -1.99 -11.97 -6.95
N PHE A 167 -2.17 -11.46 -8.17
CA PHE A 167 -2.50 -12.29 -9.34
C PHE A 167 -1.22 -12.78 -10.00
N THR A 168 -1.20 -14.03 -10.47
CA THR A 168 -0.02 -14.60 -11.14
C THR A 168 -0.36 -15.09 -12.53
N PHE A 169 0.42 -14.66 -13.52
CA PHE A 169 0.42 -15.16 -14.88
C PHE A 169 1.51 -16.22 -15.02
N PRO A 170 1.16 -17.52 -14.94
CA PRO A 170 2.15 -18.57 -15.12
C PRO A 170 2.67 -18.59 -16.56
N ASP A 171 3.94 -18.93 -16.73
CA ASP A 171 4.60 -19.09 -18.03
C ASP A 171 4.65 -17.81 -18.89
N VAL A 172 4.48 -16.65 -18.27
CA VAL A 172 4.52 -15.33 -18.92
C VAL A 172 5.43 -14.41 -18.11
N ARG A 173 6.52 -13.95 -18.72
CA ARG A 173 7.36 -12.87 -18.18
C ARG A 173 6.83 -11.50 -18.57
N LEU A 174 7.28 -10.46 -17.85
CA LEU A 174 6.74 -9.12 -18.03
C LEU A 174 6.87 -8.60 -19.47
N PRO A 175 7.98 -8.82 -20.20
CA PRO A 175 8.08 -8.43 -21.62
C PRO A 175 7.04 -9.10 -22.53
N GLY A 176 6.56 -10.29 -22.15
CA GLY A 176 5.52 -11.02 -22.88
C GLY A 176 4.08 -10.70 -22.43
N LEU A 177 3.91 -9.93 -21.34
CA LEU A 177 2.60 -9.77 -20.72
C LEU A 177 1.62 -9.01 -21.62
N ALA A 178 2.06 -7.96 -22.33
CA ALA A 178 1.19 -7.22 -23.24
C ALA A 178 0.55 -8.13 -24.30
N ALA A 179 1.36 -8.98 -24.95
CA ALA A 179 0.87 -9.97 -25.91
C ALA A 179 -0.10 -10.97 -25.26
N HIS A 180 0.24 -11.47 -24.07
CA HIS A 180 -0.63 -12.39 -23.33
C HIS A 180 -2.00 -11.78 -23.05
N LEU A 181 -2.04 -10.56 -22.48
CA LEU A 181 -3.28 -9.85 -22.15
C LEU A 181 -4.22 -9.73 -23.36
N ARG A 182 -3.68 -9.40 -24.54
CA ARG A 182 -4.47 -9.30 -25.79
C ARG A 182 -5.10 -10.63 -26.19
N THR A 183 -4.37 -11.72 -26.06
CA THR A 183 -4.79 -13.03 -26.56
C THR A 183 -5.67 -13.82 -25.59
N THR A 184 -5.66 -13.47 -24.30
CA THR A 184 -6.44 -14.20 -23.30
C THR A 184 -7.94 -13.88 -23.43
N THR A 185 -8.72 -14.94 -23.59
CA THR A 185 -10.20 -14.92 -23.63
C THR A 185 -10.82 -15.78 -22.53
N ASP A 186 -10.06 -16.74 -22.00
CA ASP A 186 -10.55 -17.69 -21.01
C ASP A 186 -10.43 -17.12 -19.59
N ASP A 187 -11.41 -17.46 -18.76
CA ASP A 187 -11.41 -17.20 -17.31
C ASP A 187 -11.31 -15.71 -16.89
N LEU A 188 -11.61 -14.77 -17.80
CA LEU A 188 -11.59 -13.32 -17.52
C LEU A 188 -12.49 -12.92 -16.33
N LYS A 189 -13.50 -13.73 -16.00
CA LYS A 189 -14.38 -13.51 -14.84
C LYS A 189 -13.68 -13.68 -13.49
N ARG A 190 -12.50 -14.29 -13.46
CA ARG A 190 -11.66 -14.43 -12.26
C ARG A 190 -10.59 -13.35 -12.17
N TRP A 191 -10.46 -12.49 -13.18
CA TRP A 191 -9.47 -11.43 -13.16
C TRP A 191 -10.02 -10.24 -12.36
N PRO A 192 -9.17 -9.61 -11.53
CA PRO A 192 -9.47 -8.30 -10.96
C PRO A 192 -9.78 -7.30 -12.07
N VAL A 193 -10.67 -6.35 -11.79
CA VAL A 193 -11.11 -5.34 -12.76
C VAL A 193 -9.94 -4.54 -13.32
N GLU A 194 -8.92 -4.28 -12.50
CA GLU A 194 -7.70 -3.58 -12.85
C GLU A 194 -6.93 -4.30 -13.97
N LEU A 195 -6.91 -5.63 -13.98
CA LEU A 195 -6.28 -6.41 -15.05
C LEU A 195 -7.11 -6.40 -16.33
N LEU A 196 -8.44 -6.37 -16.20
CA LEU A 196 -9.34 -6.23 -17.34
C LEU A 196 -9.21 -4.84 -17.98
N GLU A 197 -9.09 -3.79 -17.17
CA GLU A 197 -8.77 -2.44 -17.62
C GLU A 197 -7.41 -2.41 -18.32
N LEU A 198 -6.37 -2.97 -17.70
CA LEU A 198 -5.04 -3.01 -18.31
C LEU A 198 -5.07 -3.75 -19.64
N ARG A 199 -5.73 -4.92 -19.70
CA ARG A 199 -5.93 -5.69 -20.93
C ARG A 199 -6.60 -4.86 -22.02
N ALA A 200 -7.70 -4.18 -21.69
CA ALA A 200 -8.42 -3.33 -22.63
C ALA A 200 -7.57 -2.13 -23.08
N LEU A 201 -6.66 -1.64 -22.24
CA LEU A 201 -5.80 -0.50 -22.56
C LEU A 201 -4.56 -0.87 -23.39
N VAL A 202 -4.20 -2.15 -23.48
CA VAL A 202 -3.12 -2.63 -24.36
C VAL A 202 -3.58 -2.55 -25.82
N ALA A 203 -2.88 -1.77 -26.64
CA ALA A 203 -3.14 -1.65 -28.06
C ALA A 203 -2.51 -2.81 -28.86
N PRO A 204 -3.00 -3.10 -30.08
CA PRO A 204 -2.45 -4.14 -30.94
C PRO A 204 -0.95 -4.00 -31.22
N GLU A 205 -0.47 -2.75 -31.32
CA GLU A 205 0.92 -2.39 -31.59
C GLU A 205 1.82 -2.30 -30.36
N ASP A 206 1.27 -2.44 -29.15
CA ASP A 206 2.08 -2.37 -27.94
C ASP A 206 2.94 -3.63 -27.78
N ASP A 207 4.25 -3.46 -27.77
CA ASP A 207 5.20 -4.56 -27.51
C ASP A 207 5.51 -4.73 -26.01
N ASP A 208 5.15 -3.75 -25.18
CA ASP A 208 5.30 -3.75 -23.72
C ASP A 208 4.10 -3.06 -23.04
N LEU A 209 4.11 -2.98 -21.69
CA LEU A 209 3.03 -2.38 -20.93
C LEU A 209 3.10 -0.85 -20.81
N GLY A 210 4.21 -0.22 -21.17
CA GLY A 210 4.45 1.22 -20.96
C GLY A 210 3.33 2.08 -21.53
N PRO A 211 3.01 1.99 -22.84
CA PRO A 211 1.92 2.73 -23.45
C PRO A 211 0.55 2.44 -22.81
N ALA A 212 0.28 1.20 -22.43
CA ALA A 212 -0.98 0.84 -21.77
C ALA A 212 -1.10 1.49 -20.38
N LEU A 213 0.00 1.60 -19.63
CA LEU A 213 0.04 2.29 -18.33
C LEU A 213 -0.12 3.81 -18.48
N GLU A 214 0.41 4.41 -19.56
CA GLU A 214 0.12 5.81 -19.89
C GLU A 214 -1.37 6.03 -20.15
N ARG A 215 -2.00 5.13 -20.90
CA ARG A 215 -3.46 5.17 -21.12
C ARG A 215 -4.22 4.92 -19.81
N ARG A 216 -3.73 4.04 -18.91
CA ARG A 216 -4.32 3.85 -17.58
C ARG A 216 -4.22 5.11 -16.71
N ASN A 217 -3.19 5.92 -16.90
CA ASN A 217 -3.09 7.23 -16.24
C ASN A 217 -4.19 8.21 -16.69
N LEU A 218 -4.82 7.96 -17.83
CA LEU A 218 -5.93 8.76 -18.34
C LEU A 218 -7.30 8.10 -18.13
N TRP A 219 -7.32 6.86 -17.66
CA TRP A 219 -8.56 6.11 -17.43
C TRP A 219 -9.42 6.74 -16.33
N PRO A 220 -10.72 7.00 -16.55
CA PRO A 220 -11.59 7.52 -15.51
C PRO A 220 -11.76 6.53 -14.34
N SER A 221 -12.09 7.02 -13.15
CA SER A 221 -12.43 6.13 -12.01
C SER A 221 -13.81 5.50 -12.27
N PHE A 222 -13.91 4.16 -12.21
CA PHE A 222 -15.19 3.46 -12.23
C PHE A 222 -15.36 2.63 -10.97
N ASP A 223 -16.55 2.73 -10.37
CA ASP A 223 -17.03 1.75 -9.40
C ASP A 223 -17.67 0.59 -10.18
N GLY A 224 -16.96 -0.53 -10.24
CA GLY A 224 -17.42 -1.75 -10.93
C GLY A 224 -17.02 -1.80 -12.41
N GLY A 225 -16.38 -2.91 -12.79
CA GLY A 225 -15.90 -3.13 -14.16
C GLY A 225 -17.05 -3.23 -15.17
N PRO A 226 -17.10 -2.37 -16.21
CA PRO A 226 -18.12 -2.47 -17.26
C PRO A 226 -18.10 -3.83 -17.95
N ALA A 227 -19.27 -4.32 -18.35
CA ALA A 227 -19.43 -5.64 -18.96
C ALA A 227 -18.60 -5.79 -20.25
N GLU A 228 -18.35 -4.67 -20.94
CA GLU A 228 -17.54 -4.56 -22.15
C GLU A 228 -16.08 -4.99 -21.94
N LEU A 229 -15.54 -4.92 -20.72
CA LEU A 229 -14.16 -5.34 -20.45
C LEU A 229 -13.95 -6.86 -20.51
N TYR A 230 -15.03 -7.63 -20.34
CA TYR A 230 -15.00 -9.10 -20.32
C TYR A 230 -15.09 -9.75 -21.71
N GLY A 231 -15.27 -8.93 -22.75
CA GLY A 231 -15.42 -9.40 -24.13
C GLY A 231 -14.09 -9.68 -24.85
N GLU A 232 -14.22 -9.90 -26.16
CA GLU A 232 -13.08 -9.98 -27.08
C GLU A 232 -12.21 -8.72 -26.97
N HIS A 233 -10.89 -8.89 -27.11
CA HIS A 233 -9.92 -7.81 -26.86
C HIS A 233 -10.21 -6.57 -27.71
N ASP A 234 -10.52 -6.73 -29.01
CA ASP A 234 -10.83 -5.61 -29.90
C ASP A 234 -12.07 -4.81 -29.47
N GLU A 235 -13.05 -5.45 -28.84
CA GLU A 235 -14.26 -4.79 -28.33
C GLU A 235 -13.96 -4.03 -27.05
N ALA A 236 -13.29 -4.70 -26.10
CA ALA A 236 -12.84 -4.10 -24.85
C ALA A 236 -11.91 -2.90 -25.11
N HIS A 237 -10.98 -3.02 -26.07
CA HIS A 237 -10.04 -1.97 -26.42
C HIS A 237 -10.72 -0.75 -27.03
N ARG A 238 -11.64 -0.94 -27.98
CA ARG A 238 -12.43 0.17 -28.55
C ARG A 238 -13.28 0.85 -27.48
N PHE A 239 -13.90 0.07 -26.60
CA PHE A 239 -14.63 0.62 -25.46
C PHE A 239 -13.71 1.47 -24.60
N ALA A 240 -12.53 0.95 -24.26
CA ALA A 240 -11.59 1.63 -23.40
C ALA A 240 -11.11 2.97 -24.00
N LEU A 241 -10.73 2.98 -25.27
CA LEU A 241 -10.31 4.22 -25.95
C LEU A 241 -11.43 5.27 -25.99
N ALA A 242 -12.70 4.85 -26.11
CA ALA A 242 -13.82 5.78 -26.05
C ALA A 242 -13.95 6.46 -24.67
N GLN A 243 -13.63 5.75 -23.59
CA GLN A 243 -13.66 6.31 -22.23
C GLN A 243 -12.59 7.38 -22.00
N LEU A 244 -11.43 7.27 -22.65
CA LEU A 244 -10.33 8.23 -22.51
C LEU A 244 -10.65 9.63 -23.06
N VAL A 245 -11.70 9.75 -23.89
CA VAL A 245 -12.07 10.99 -24.59
C VAL A 245 -13.34 11.63 -24.00
N GLY A 246 -13.99 10.98 -23.02
CA GLY A 246 -15.25 11.43 -22.43
C GLY A 246 -15.13 12.67 -21.53
N PRO A 247 -16.25 13.37 -21.21
CA PRO A 247 -16.28 14.40 -20.17
C PRO A 247 -16.29 13.79 -18.76
N GLY A 248 -15.59 14.40 -17.79
CA GLY A 248 -15.62 13.99 -16.37
C GLY A 248 -14.49 13.08 -15.89
N VAL A 249 -13.44 12.91 -16.69
CA VAL A 249 -12.40 11.87 -16.54
C VAL A 249 -11.57 11.97 -15.25
N PHE A 250 -11.65 13.08 -14.52
CA PHE A 250 -10.72 13.37 -13.43
C PHE A 250 -11.37 13.95 -12.16
N SER A 251 -12.48 13.41 -11.65
CA SER A 251 -13.08 13.84 -10.35
C SER A 251 -12.05 14.01 -9.21
N GLY A 252 -11.44 15.20 -9.10
CA GLY A 252 -10.31 15.48 -8.22
C GLY A 252 -8.94 14.91 -8.63
N ARG A 253 -8.86 14.09 -9.70
CA ARG A 253 -7.62 13.45 -10.16
C ARG A 253 -6.73 14.42 -10.95
N ASP A 254 -5.42 14.26 -10.79
CA ASP A 254 -4.41 14.96 -11.57
C ASP A 254 -3.43 13.93 -12.15
N PRO A 255 -3.56 13.58 -13.44
CA PRO A 255 -2.63 12.66 -14.12
C PRO A 255 -1.17 13.13 -14.08
N GLY A 256 -0.91 14.43 -13.93
CA GLY A 256 0.44 14.97 -13.78
C GLY A 256 1.10 14.66 -12.44
N ARG A 257 0.33 14.21 -11.44
CA ARG A 257 0.81 13.75 -10.13
C ARG A 257 0.95 12.22 -10.03
N THR A 258 0.53 11.49 -11.06
CA THR A 258 0.77 10.05 -11.15
C THR A 258 2.25 9.80 -11.41
N LEU A 259 2.85 8.87 -10.67
CA LEU A 259 4.21 8.40 -10.92
C LEU A 259 4.14 7.08 -11.66
N MET A 260 4.95 6.93 -12.69
CA MET A 260 4.98 5.71 -13.50
C MET A 260 6.43 5.38 -13.85
N ARG A 261 6.74 4.09 -13.82
CA ARG A 261 8.00 3.56 -14.33
C ARG A 261 7.76 2.19 -14.95
N SER A 262 8.29 1.98 -16.15
CA SER A 262 8.22 0.72 -16.88
C SER A 262 9.62 0.35 -17.32
N ASP A 263 10.21 -0.64 -16.66
CA ASP A 263 11.46 -1.30 -17.02
C ASP A 263 11.13 -2.73 -17.52
N GLU A 264 12.13 -3.43 -18.07
CA GLU A 264 11.94 -4.74 -18.71
C GLU A 264 11.27 -5.80 -17.81
N HIS A 265 11.65 -5.85 -16.53
CA HIS A 265 11.18 -6.85 -15.56
C HIS A 265 10.38 -6.26 -14.38
N LEU A 266 10.10 -4.95 -14.43
CA LEU A 266 9.28 -4.25 -13.44
C LEU A 266 8.51 -3.11 -14.08
N ALA A 267 7.19 -3.12 -13.94
CA ALA A 267 6.32 -2.00 -14.17
C ALA A 267 5.66 -1.58 -12.85
N GLN A 268 5.66 -0.28 -12.56
CA GLN A 268 5.07 0.29 -11.35
C GLN A 268 4.34 1.58 -11.67
N LEU A 269 3.16 1.72 -11.10
CA LEU A 269 2.27 2.85 -11.30
C LEU A 269 1.73 3.28 -9.93
N SER A 270 1.94 4.54 -9.57
CA SER A 270 1.33 5.19 -8.41
C SER A 270 0.36 6.24 -8.93
N ILE A 271 -0.90 5.84 -9.06
CA ILE A 271 -1.97 6.63 -9.69
C ILE A 271 -2.47 7.63 -8.66
N HIS A 272 -2.36 8.92 -8.95
CA HIS A 272 -3.00 9.95 -8.11
C HIS A 272 -4.52 9.85 -8.28
N LEU A 273 -5.24 9.79 -7.16
CA LEU A 273 -6.71 9.73 -7.13
C LEU A 273 -7.31 11.10 -6.90
N SER A 274 -6.98 11.75 -5.79
CA SER A 274 -7.39 13.12 -5.49
C SER A 274 -6.51 13.75 -4.44
N GLY A 275 -6.70 15.05 -4.19
CA GLY A 275 -6.04 15.71 -3.05
C GLY A 275 -6.45 15.14 -1.69
N PHE A 276 -7.62 14.50 -1.61
CA PHE A 276 -8.10 13.84 -0.40
C PHE A 276 -7.54 12.42 -0.29
N PHE A 277 -7.74 11.57 -1.31
CA PHE A 277 -7.44 10.14 -1.29
C PHE A 277 -5.99 9.77 -1.68
N GLY A 278 -5.16 10.74 -2.08
CA GLY A 278 -3.75 10.52 -2.39
C GLY A 278 -3.53 9.62 -3.61
N HIS A 279 -2.93 8.44 -3.41
CA HIS A 279 -2.49 7.54 -4.48
C HIS A 279 -2.97 6.09 -4.29
N GLN A 280 -3.13 5.36 -5.40
CA GLN A 280 -3.25 3.88 -5.45
C GLN A 280 -2.07 3.30 -6.25
N GLN A 281 -1.66 2.06 -5.98
CA GLN A 281 -0.46 1.50 -6.59
C GLN A 281 -0.68 0.17 -7.30
N TRP A 282 -0.13 0.04 -8.51
CA TRP A 282 -0.01 -1.21 -9.23
C TRP A 282 1.46 -1.57 -9.42
N PHE A 283 1.82 -2.81 -9.15
CA PHE A 283 3.14 -3.35 -9.40
C PHE A 283 3.02 -4.63 -10.22
N LEU A 284 3.72 -4.69 -11.35
CA LEU A 284 3.84 -5.89 -12.17
C LEU A 284 5.32 -6.22 -12.29
N PHE A 285 5.71 -7.41 -11.87
CA PHE A 285 7.11 -7.84 -11.86
C PHE A 285 7.20 -9.35 -12.08
N ASP A 286 8.30 -9.81 -12.65
CA ASP A 286 8.49 -11.23 -12.96
C ASP A 286 9.54 -11.93 -12.09
N ASP A 287 9.73 -13.23 -12.34
CA ASP A 287 10.67 -14.09 -11.63
C ASP A 287 12.13 -13.58 -11.68
N MET A 288 12.51 -12.85 -12.72
CA MET A 288 13.86 -12.29 -12.84
C MET A 288 14.08 -11.11 -11.89
N TRP A 289 13.05 -10.26 -11.72
CA TRP A 289 13.08 -9.22 -10.69
C TRP A 289 13.04 -9.81 -9.28
N ILE A 290 12.20 -10.83 -9.05
CA ILE A 290 12.11 -11.52 -7.75
C ILE A 290 13.45 -12.13 -7.35
N ALA A 291 14.14 -12.81 -8.27
CA ALA A 291 15.43 -13.42 -7.99
C ALA A 291 16.50 -12.41 -7.56
N ARG A 292 16.38 -11.15 -7.99
CA ARG A 292 17.29 -10.07 -7.60
C ARG A 292 16.90 -9.39 -6.29
N HIS A 293 15.61 -9.31 -6.00
CA HIS A 293 15.01 -8.53 -4.92
C HIS A 293 14.10 -9.37 -4.01
N GLU A 294 14.56 -10.55 -3.61
CA GLU A 294 13.76 -11.58 -2.93
C GLU A 294 12.98 -11.05 -1.71
N ASP A 295 13.66 -10.30 -0.82
CA ASP A 295 13.03 -9.77 0.39
C ASP A 295 11.98 -8.70 0.08
N LEU A 296 12.24 -7.85 -0.92
CA LEU A 296 11.32 -6.80 -1.35
C LEU A 296 10.07 -7.40 -2.02
N ALA A 297 10.26 -8.39 -2.90
CA ALA A 297 9.18 -9.13 -3.54
C ALA A 297 8.30 -9.85 -2.52
N ARG A 298 8.91 -10.62 -1.60
CA ARG A 298 8.20 -11.32 -0.53
C ARG A 298 7.42 -10.36 0.35
N SER A 299 8.05 -9.25 0.72
CA SER A 299 7.43 -8.22 1.56
C SER A 299 6.25 -7.54 0.85
N LEU A 300 6.37 -7.23 -0.44
CA LEU A 300 5.29 -6.63 -1.24
C LEU A 300 4.10 -7.59 -1.43
N LEU A 301 4.36 -8.86 -1.78
CA LEU A 301 3.32 -9.88 -1.91
C LEU A 301 2.56 -10.08 -0.59
N ARG A 302 3.28 -10.09 0.54
CA ARG A 302 2.68 -10.16 1.87
C ARG A 302 1.85 -8.92 2.19
N TYR A 303 2.39 -7.72 1.96
CA TYR A 303 1.72 -6.44 2.20
C TYR A 303 0.37 -6.32 1.46
N ALA A 304 0.27 -6.95 0.29
CA ALA A 304 -0.96 -7.03 -0.49
C ALA A 304 -2.00 -8.02 0.07
N THR A 305 -1.58 -9.02 0.85
CA THR A 305 -2.44 -10.13 1.29
C THR A 305 -2.87 -10.02 2.74
N VAL A 306 -2.06 -9.40 3.59
CA VAL A 306 -2.35 -9.24 5.03
C VAL A 306 -2.14 -7.80 5.48
N TRP A 307 -3.00 -7.35 6.40
CA TRP A 307 -2.88 -6.00 6.97
C TRP A 307 -1.62 -5.90 7.84
N ASP A 308 -1.30 -6.98 8.57
CA ASP A 308 -0.14 -7.11 9.43
C ASP A 308 1.01 -7.79 8.70
N PRO A 309 2.10 -7.07 8.35
CA PRO A 309 3.20 -7.64 7.58
C PRO A 309 4.08 -8.60 8.40
N PHE A 310 3.81 -8.74 9.71
CA PHE A 310 4.56 -9.57 10.65
C PHE A 310 3.92 -10.94 10.96
N GLU A 311 2.83 -11.26 10.27
CA GLU A 311 2.17 -12.58 10.33
C GLU A 311 2.89 -13.66 9.50
#